data_AF-A0A432SS95-F1
#
_entry.id   AF-A0A432SS95-F1
#
_cell.length_a   1.000
_cell.length_b   1.000
_cell.length_c   1.000
_cell.angle_alpha   90.00
_cell.angle_beta   90.00
_cell.angle_gamma   90.00
#
_symmetry.space_group_name_H-M   'P 1'
#
loop_
_entity.id
_entity.type
_entity.pdbx_description
1 polymer ?
#
loop_
_entity_poly.entity_id
_entity_poly.type
_entity_poly.pdbx_seq_one_letter_code
_entity_poly.pdbx_strand_id
1 'polypeptide(L)'
;MPLKTKLTKIREARWFSNLTTAIIVIYSSALGLKSLMDVDSGYMILMHMFDYFVTIYFLIEIMIKMYAEENFLDFFKDKWNLFDFIIVLITLIPLENSTMAAVARLLRIFRILRLITVRPGLKRIIDMLLGAIPSIIDIVILMFIIFYIYAIIGNFLFATAPSGLWDDFLISMLTLFRILTFEGWTSVMYEGMAIYPWSWIYFVSFIIIAAFIFFNLFIAVIIGEMENLRDQEDHGHEDEMKKLDIVLSEIGKLREEIKELKLKTK
;
A
#
# COMPACT_ATOMS: atom_id res chain seq x y z
N MET A 1 35.62 5.75 -2.15
CA MET A 1 35.30 4.36 -2.56
C MET A 1 35.16 3.37 -1.39
N PRO A 2 36.11 3.16 -0.46
CA PRO A 2 36.01 2.08 0.53
C PRO A 2 34.92 2.29 1.60
N LEU A 3 34.59 3.54 1.96
CA LEU A 3 33.57 3.85 2.95
C LEU A 3 32.15 3.55 2.43
N LYS A 4 31.87 3.93 1.18
CA LYS A 4 30.57 3.73 0.52
C LYS A 4 30.23 2.23 0.42
N THR A 5 31.21 1.40 0.05
CA THR A 5 31.05 -0.05 -0.04
C THR A 5 30.92 -0.73 1.33
N LYS A 6 31.53 -0.19 2.38
CA LYS A 6 31.33 -0.68 3.76
C LYS A 6 29.94 -0.33 4.28
N LEU A 7 29.45 0.88 4.01
CA LEU A 7 28.12 1.33 4.42
C LEU A 7 27.00 0.54 3.73
N THR A 8 27.13 0.25 2.43
CA THR A 8 26.17 -0.61 1.72
C THR A 8 26.15 -2.03 2.26
N LYS A 9 27.30 -2.62 2.58
CA LYS A 9 27.39 -3.95 3.22
C LYS A 9 26.71 -4.01 4.59
N ILE A 10 26.83 -2.95 5.40
CA ILE A 10 26.15 -2.87 6.71
C ILE A 10 24.64 -2.73 6.52
N ARG A 11 24.20 -1.86 5.58
CA ARG A 11 22.78 -1.66 5.24
C ARG A 11 22.09 -2.96 4.83
N GLU A 12 22.76 -3.77 4.01
CA GLU A 12 22.21 -5.02 3.46
C GLU A 12 22.33 -6.21 4.42
N ALA A 13 22.98 -6.02 5.56
CA ALA A 13 23.17 -7.10 6.51
C ALA A 13 21.85 -7.50 7.19
N ARG A 14 21.51 -8.79 7.12
CA ARG A 14 20.28 -9.34 7.73
C ARG A 14 20.20 -9.08 9.23
N TRP A 15 21.34 -9.08 9.93
CA TRP A 15 21.39 -8.79 11.36
C TRP A 15 20.97 -7.35 11.67
N PHE A 16 21.33 -6.39 10.80
CA PHE A 16 20.99 -4.99 10.95
C PHE A 16 19.47 -4.77 10.78
N SER A 17 18.87 -5.34 9.72
CA SER A 17 17.41 -5.31 9.53
C SER A 17 16.62 -5.97 10.67
N ASN A 18 17.12 -7.10 11.20
CA ASN A 18 16.49 -7.77 12.34
C ASN A 18 16.61 -6.97 13.63
N LEU A 19 17.75 -6.32 13.86
CA LEU A 19 17.96 -5.42 14.99
C LEU A 19 17.02 -4.22 14.91
N THR A 20 16.96 -3.53 13.78
CA THR A 20 16.01 -2.41 13.56
C THR A 20 14.58 -2.86 13.83
N THR A 21 14.21 -4.05 13.35
CA THR A 21 12.86 -4.57 13.59
C THR A 21 12.58 -4.82 15.07
N ALA A 22 13.51 -5.45 15.78
CA ALA A 22 13.36 -5.71 17.21
C ALA A 22 13.18 -4.39 17.98
N ILE A 23 13.99 -3.37 17.65
CA ILE A 23 13.88 -2.02 18.21
C ILE A 23 12.47 -1.44 17.96
N ILE A 24 11.97 -1.48 16.72
CA ILE A 24 10.64 -0.95 16.38
C ILE A 24 9.53 -1.67 17.15
N VAL A 25 9.57 -3.00 17.20
CA VAL A 25 8.52 -3.80 17.84
C VAL A 25 8.49 -3.54 19.33
N ILE A 26 9.64 -3.60 20.01
CA ILE A 26 9.75 -3.30 21.44
C ILE A 26 9.25 -1.88 21.73
N TYR A 27 9.66 -0.91 20.91
CA TYR A 27 9.22 0.48 21.02
C TYR A 27 7.71 0.64 20.86
N SER A 28 7.14 0.00 19.84
CA SER A 28 5.72 0.11 19.54
C SER A 28 4.86 -0.55 20.61
N SER A 29 5.27 -1.71 21.11
CA SER A 29 4.61 -2.37 22.25
C SER A 29 4.66 -1.52 23.51
N ALA A 30 5.81 -0.93 23.81
CA ALA A 30 5.98 -0.05 24.95
C ALA A 30 5.14 1.24 24.83
N LEU A 31 5.07 1.83 23.64
CA LEU A 31 4.23 2.99 23.35
C LEU A 31 2.74 2.67 23.50
N GLY A 32 2.31 1.48 23.05
CA GLY A 32 0.94 1.00 23.20
C GLY A 32 0.55 0.82 24.67
N LEU A 33 1.42 0.21 25.47
CA LEU A 33 1.20 0.04 26.92
C LEU A 33 1.10 1.40 27.64
N LYS A 34 1.97 2.36 27.30
CA LYS A 34 1.90 3.73 27.83
C LYS A 34 0.57 4.42 27.51
N SER A 35 -0.03 4.13 26.36
CA SER A 35 -1.31 4.75 25.98
C SER A 35 -2.51 4.17 26.74
N LEU A 36 -2.38 2.98 27.34
CA LEU A 36 -3.46 2.26 28.01
C LEU A 36 -3.35 2.28 29.53
N MET A 37 -2.14 2.40 30.07
CA MET A 37 -1.86 2.39 31.51
C MET A 37 -1.29 3.74 31.92
N ASP A 38 -1.77 4.29 33.03
CA ASP A 38 -1.17 5.48 33.64
C ASP A 38 0.12 5.04 34.34
N VAL A 39 1.24 5.09 33.62
CA VAL A 39 2.50 4.46 34.04
C VAL A 39 3.30 5.37 34.96
N ASP A 40 3.94 4.78 35.97
CA ASP A 40 4.78 5.44 36.96
C ASP A 40 5.91 6.30 36.35
N SER A 41 6.33 7.32 37.10
CA SER A 41 7.32 8.34 36.73
C SER A 41 8.66 7.78 36.26
N GLY A 42 9.13 6.66 36.82
CA GLY A 42 10.36 5.98 36.40
C GLY A 42 10.28 5.37 35.00
N TYR A 43 9.13 4.81 34.63
CA TYR A 43 8.88 4.28 33.28
C TYR A 43 8.83 5.40 32.25
N MET A 44 8.28 6.56 32.61
CA MET A 44 8.21 7.72 31.72
C MET A 44 9.59 8.16 31.24
N ILE A 45 10.56 8.27 32.15
CA ILE A 45 11.94 8.68 31.83
C ILE A 45 12.61 7.66 30.90
N LEU A 46 12.48 6.37 31.21
CA LEU A 46 13.05 5.30 30.39
C LEU A 46 12.44 5.30 28.97
N MET A 47 11.14 5.55 28.84
CA MET A 47 10.49 5.69 27.53
C MET A 47 10.97 6.90 26.76
N HIS A 48 11.14 8.06 27.41
CA HIS A 48 11.68 9.25 26.75
C HIS A 48 13.11 9.03 26.23
N MET A 49 13.96 8.34 27.00
CA MET A 49 15.29 7.94 26.54
C MET A 49 15.22 7.01 25.32
N PHE A 50 14.29 6.05 25.34
CA PHE A 50 14.13 5.11 24.25
C PHE A 50 13.59 5.77 22.97
N ASP A 51 12.60 6.66 23.07
CA ASP A 51 12.12 7.53 21.98
C ASP A 51 13.27 8.29 21.30
N TYR A 52 14.15 8.89 22.10
CA TYR A 52 15.28 9.67 21.60
C TYR A 52 16.33 8.78 20.92
N PHE A 53 16.68 7.65 21.54
CA PHE A 53 17.58 6.65 20.96
C PHE A 53 17.08 6.16 19.60
N VAL A 54 15.81 5.77 19.53
CA VAL A 54 15.15 5.32 18.30
C VAL A 54 15.19 6.42 17.24
N THR A 55 14.85 7.66 17.61
CA THR A 55 14.85 8.79 16.68
C THR A 55 16.25 9.04 16.09
N ILE A 56 17.29 9.04 16.93
CA ILE A 56 18.68 9.17 16.47
C ILE A 56 19.07 8.01 15.55
N TYR A 57 18.74 6.77 15.93
CA TYR A 57 19.05 5.59 15.13
C TYR A 57 18.52 5.75 13.70
N PHE A 58 17.24 6.14 13.57
CA PHE A 58 16.62 6.34 12.26
C PHE A 58 17.14 7.56 11.50
N LEU A 59 17.54 8.62 12.20
CA LEU A 59 18.21 9.76 11.58
C LEU A 59 19.58 9.35 10.99
N ILE A 60 20.34 8.53 11.72
CA ILE A 60 21.60 7.99 11.22
C ILE A 60 21.35 7.05 10.04
N GLU A 61 20.34 6.17 10.13
CA GLU A 61 19.96 5.26 9.05
C GLU A 61 19.62 6.02 7.75
N ILE A 62 18.78 7.07 7.83
CA ILE A 62 18.38 7.86 6.66
C ILE A 62 19.58 8.60 6.07
N MET A 63 20.46 9.16 6.92
CA MET A 63 21.70 9.79 6.46
C MET A 63 22.58 8.78 5.72
N ILE A 64 22.78 7.58 6.26
CA ILE A 64 23.57 6.53 5.61
C ILE A 64 22.98 6.17 4.25
N LYS A 65 21.65 5.99 4.14
CA LYS A 65 20.97 5.70 2.88
C LYS A 65 21.20 6.83 1.86
N MET A 66 21.06 8.07 2.29
CA MET A 66 21.22 9.26 1.45
C MET A 66 22.66 9.44 0.94
N TYR A 67 23.67 9.17 1.77
CA TYR A 67 25.08 9.18 1.37
C TYR A 67 25.50 7.97 0.52
N ALA A 68 24.75 6.86 0.60
CA ALA A 68 25.02 5.66 -0.18
C ALA A 68 24.56 5.78 -1.64
N GLU A 69 23.64 6.69 -1.96
CA GLU A 69 23.22 6.95 -3.34
C GLU A 69 24.32 7.68 -4.15
N GLU A 70 24.29 7.57 -5.47
CA GLU A 70 25.24 8.29 -6.35
C GLU A 70 25.00 9.79 -6.35
N ASN A 71 23.74 10.21 -6.47
CA ASN A 71 23.32 11.60 -6.31
C ASN A 71 22.28 11.73 -5.19
N PHE A 72 22.31 12.87 -4.49
CA PHE A 72 21.32 13.19 -3.46
C PHE A 72 19.88 13.18 -3.99
N LEU A 73 19.69 13.60 -5.25
CA LEU A 73 18.36 13.62 -5.89
C LEU A 73 17.85 12.22 -6.23
N ASP A 74 18.72 11.22 -6.40
CA ASP A 74 18.30 9.85 -6.71
C ASP A 74 17.64 9.20 -5.50
N PHE A 75 18.03 9.58 -4.28
CA PHE A 75 17.36 9.17 -3.05
C PHE A 75 15.85 9.50 -3.07
N PHE A 76 15.47 10.68 -3.58
CA PHE A 76 14.07 11.12 -3.61
C PHE A 76 13.26 10.54 -4.77
N LYS A 77 13.89 9.84 -5.72
CA LYS A 77 13.20 9.11 -6.79
C LYS A 77 12.67 7.75 -6.33
N ASP A 78 13.33 7.13 -5.36
CA ASP A 78 12.89 5.86 -4.80
C ASP A 78 11.73 6.08 -3.80
N LYS A 79 10.58 5.45 -4.08
CA LYS A 79 9.35 5.61 -3.30
C LYS A 79 9.53 5.20 -1.83
N TRP A 80 10.36 4.19 -1.57
CA TRP A 80 10.60 3.67 -0.23
C TRP A 80 11.53 4.58 0.59
N ASN A 81 12.55 5.14 -0.04
CA ASN A 81 13.45 6.13 0.54
C ASN A 81 12.70 7.44 0.87
N LEU A 82 11.85 7.92 -0.04
CA LEU A 82 11.00 9.10 0.19
C LEU A 82 10.06 8.87 1.39
N PHE A 83 9.42 7.71 1.46
CA PHE A 83 8.52 7.36 2.57
C PHE A 83 9.27 7.25 3.91
N ASP A 84 10.44 6.63 3.94
CA ASP A 84 11.32 6.60 5.12
C ASP A 84 11.70 8.01 5.59
N PHE A 85 12.04 8.89 4.66
CA PHE A 85 12.38 10.28 4.94
C PHE A 85 11.20 11.05 5.54
N ILE A 86 9.99 10.91 4.97
CA ILE A 86 8.77 11.54 5.49
C ILE A 86 8.50 11.09 6.92
N ILE A 87 8.63 9.80 7.22
CA ILE A 87 8.41 9.28 8.58
C ILE A 87 9.44 9.86 9.57
N VAL A 88 10.72 9.95 9.18
CA VAL A 88 11.75 10.57 10.02
C VAL A 88 11.44 12.06 10.23
N LEU A 89 11.04 12.77 9.18
CA LEU A 89 10.67 14.18 9.26
C LEU A 89 9.51 14.41 10.23
N ILE A 90 8.40 13.67 10.10
CA ILE A 90 7.24 13.75 11.01
C ILE A 90 7.64 13.49 12.46
N THR A 91 8.62 12.60 12.67
CA THR A 91 9.11 12.24 14.00
C THR A 91 9.97 13.33 14.64
N LEU A 92 10.66 14.13 13.84
CA LEU A 92 11.54 15.20 14.31
C LEU A 92 10.79 16.46 14.76
N ILE A 93 9.56 16.70 14.28
CA ILE A 93 8.83 17.94 14.58
C ILE A 93 8.39 17.94 16.06
N PRO A 94 8.96 18.80 16.93
CA PRO A 94 8.57 18.91 18.31
C PRO A 94 7.34 19.82 18.40
N LEU A 95 6.16 19.25 18.24
CA LEU A 95 4.90 19.99 18.17
C LEU A 95 4.34 20.36 19.56
N GLU A 96 5.21 20.61 20.55
CA GLU A 96 4.82 20.80 21.95
C GLU A 96 4.12 22.14 22.21
N ASN A 97 4.19 23.11 21.28
CA ASN A 97 3.77 24.50 21.50
C ASN A 97 2.60 24.98 20.63
N SER A 98 1.71 24.10 20.15
CA SER A 98 0.55 24.53 19.35
C SER A 98 -0.75 23.82 19.73
N THR A 99 -1.89 24.38 19.30
CA THR A 99 -3.21 23.73 19.31
C THR A 99 -3.22 22.35 18.63
N MET A 100 -2.16 22.01 17.89
CA MET A 100 -1.95 20.72 17.23
C MET A 100 -1.12 19.73 18.07
N ALA A 101 -0.72 20.06 19.30
CA ALA A 101 0.05 19.17 20.17
C ALA A 101 -0.64 17.82 20.42
N ALA A 102 -1.98 17.81 20.50
CA ALA A 102 -2.76 16.58 20.61
C ALA A 102 -2.66 15.70 19.36
N VAL A 103 -2.84 16.29 18.17
CA VAL A 103 -2.71 15.60 16.88
C VAL A 103 -1.28 15.08 16.71
N ALA A 104 -0.29 15.89 17.05
CA ALA A 104 1.12 15.52 17.00
C ALA A 104 1.46 14.31 17.87
N ARG A 105 0.85 14.21 19.06
CA ARG A 105 0.99 13.04 19.93
C ARG A 105 0.44 11.78 19.25
N LEU A 106 -0.69 11.88 18.54
CA LEU A 106 -1.25 10.78 17.76
C LEU A 106 -0.37 10.41 16.56
N LEU A 107 0.25 11.39 15.89
CA LEU A 107 1.16 11.13 14.78
C LEU A 107 2.37 10.27 15.18
N ARG A 108 2.73 10.22 16.48
CA ARG A 108 3.79 9.34 16.98
C ARG A 108 3.47 7.86 16.76
N ILE A 109 2.19 7.48 16.67
CA ILE A 109 1.78 6.11 16.36
C ILE A 109 2.25 5.71 14.96
N PHE A 110 2.28 6.64 13.99
CA PHE A 110 2.76 6.36 12.64
C PHE A 110 4.23 5.94 12.58
N ARG A 111 5.02 6.13 13.65
CA ARG A 111 6.38 5.56 13.76
C ARG A 111 6.37 4.03 13.62
N ILE A 112 5.27 3.35 13.94
CA ILE A 112 5.11 1.91 13.72
C ILE A 112 5.17 1.54 12.23
N LEU A 113 4.80 2.47 11.33
CA LEU A 113 4.88 2.27 9.88
C LEU A 113 6.32 2.05 9.40
N ARG A 114 7.35 2.40 10.18
CA ARG A 114 8.75 2.05 9.89
C ARG A 114 8.95 0.54 9.77
N LEU A 115 8.12 -0.27 10.42
CA LEU A 115 8.19 -1.72 10.28
C LEU A 115 8.01 -2.16 8.82
N ILE A 116 7.11 -1.48 8.11
CA ILE A 116 6.83 -1.73 6.69
C ILE A 116 8.08 -1.51 5.85
N THR A 117 8.84 -0.44 6.12
CA THR A 117 9.97 -0.07 5.28
C THR A 117 11.25 -0.84 5.60
N VAL A 118 11.37 -1.33 6.83
CA VAL A 118 12.50 -2.15 7.26
C VAL A 118 12.36 -3.60 6.82
N ARG A 119 11.13 -4.08 6.61
CA ARG A 119 10.84 -5.47 6.21
C ARG A 119 10.58 -5.57 4.71
N PRO A 120 11.52 -6.17 3.93
CA PRO A 120 11.33 -6.36 2.49
C PRO A 120 10.06 -7.15 2.14
N GLY A 121 9.64 -8.09 3.00
CA GLY A 121 8.40 -8.82 2.83
C GLY A 121 7.15 -7.93 2.87
N LEU A 122 7.10 -6.96 3.79
CA LEU A 122 5.98 -6.01 3.88
C LEU A 122 5.98 -5.04 2.70
N LYS A 123 7.16 -4.56 2.28
CA LYS A 123 7.30 -3.76 1.05
C LYS A 123 6.71 -4.48 -0.15
N ARG A 124 7.12 -5.74 -0.35
CA ARG A 124 6.63 -6.57 -1.45
C ARG A 124 5.11 -6.73 -1.43
N ILE A 125 4.51 -6.96 -0.25
CA ILE A 125 3.04 -7.06 -0.12
C ILE A 125 2.38 -5.76 -0.55
N ILE A 126 2.87 -4.61 -0.11
CA ILE A 126 2.31 -3.31 -0.49
C ILE A 126 2.52 -3.03 -1.96
N ASP A 127 3.70 -3.33 -2.52
CA ASP A 127 3.98 -3.16 -3.94
C ASP A 127 3.01 -4.01 -4.80
N MET A 128 2.69 -5.23 -4.36
CA MET A 128 1.66 -6.07 -5.01
C MET A 128 0.26 -5.46 -4.90
N LEU A 129 -0.14 -4.96 -3.72
CA LEU A 129 -1.44 -4.31 -3.53
C LEU A 129 -1.58 -3.04 -4.37
N LEU A 130 -0.54 -2.20 -4.39
CA LEU A 130 -0.51 -0.97 -5.20
C LEU A 130 -0.46 -1.29 -6.70
N GLY A 131 0.20 -2.38 -7.08
CA GLY A 131 0.26 -2.87 -8.46
C GLY A 131 -1.10 -3.31 -9.01
N ALA A 132 -2.05 -3.72 -8.15
CA ALA A 132 -3.41 -4.09 -8.55
C ALA A 132 -4.36 -2.89 -8.72
N ILE A 133 -4.01 -1.71 -8.18
CA ILE A 133 -4.87 -0.51 -8.24
C ILE A 133 -5.18 -0.06 -9.68
N PRO A 134 -4.22 -0.01 -10.63
CA PRO A 134 -4.49 0.39 -12.00
C PRO A 134 -5.57 -0.45 -12.68
N SER A 135 -5.61 -1.77 -12.41
CA SER A 135 -6.58 -2.69 -13.02
C SER A 135 -8.03 -2.42 -12.63
N ILE A 136 -8.26 -1.65 -11.56
CA ILE A 136 -9.60 -1.39 -11.03
C ILE A 136 -10.05 0.06 -11.12
N ILE A 137 -9.19 0.96 -11.62
CA ILE A 137 -9.42 2.41 -11.58
C ILE A 137 -10.70 2.82 -12.32
N ASP A 138 -10.95 2.26 -13.49
CA ASP A 138 -12.13 2.58 -14.31
C ASP A 138 -13.43 2.16 -13.61
N ILE A 139 -13.40 1.01 -12.92
CA ILE A 139 -14.55 0.51 -12.17
C ILE A 139 -14.80 1.37 -10.93
N VAL A 140 -13.74 1.83 -10.25
CA VAL A 140 -13.84 2.78 -9.13
C VAL A 140 -14.44 4.11 -9.59
N ILE A 141 -14.04 4.62 -10.76
CA ILE A 141 -14.63 5.83 -11.35
C ILE A 141 -16.11 5.62 -11.65
N LEU A 142 -16.49 4.49 -12.25
CA LEU A 142 -17.90 4.15 -12.49
C LEU A 142 -18.70 4.08 -11.19
N MET A 143 -18.17 3.44 -10.15
CA MET A 143 -18.79 3.37 -8.82
C MET A 143 -18.98 4.77 -8.23
N PHE A 144 -17.98 5.65 -8.36
CA PHE A 144 -18.07 7.02 -7.88
C PHE A 144 -19.18 7.83 -8.58
N ILE A 145 -19.34 7.65 -9.91
CA ILE A 145 -20.43 8.29 -10.67
C ILE A 145 -21.80 7.82 -10.16
N ILE A 146 -21.96 6.53 -9.91
CA ILE A 146 -23.22 5.97 -9.40
C ILE A 146 -23.51 6.49 -7.99
N PHE A 147 -22.50 6.48 -7.11
CA PHE A 147 -22.58 7.06 -5.79
C PHE A 147 -23.02 8.53 -5.84
N TYR A 148 -22.40 9.33 -6.71
CA TYR A 148 -22.75 10.73 -6.89
C TYR A 148 -24.22 10.91 -7.28
N ILE A 149 -24.70 10.17 -8.28
CA ILE A 149 -26.09 10.26 -8.74
C ILE A 149 -27.06 9.87 -7.61
N TYR A 150 -26.81 8.74 -6.94
CA TYR A 150 -27.65 8.29 -5.84
C TYR A 150 -27.61 9.26 -4.66
N ALA A 151 -26.46 9.87 -4.35
CA ALA A 151 -26.32 10.81 -3.24
C ALA A 151 -27.15 12.07 -3.49
N ILE A 152 -27.12 12.64 -4.70
CA ILE A 152 -27.93 13.80 -5.06
C ILE A 152 -29.43 13.47 -5.01
N ILE A 153 -29.83 12.31 -5.55
CA ILE A 153 -31.24 11.86 -5.48
C ILE A 153 -31.67 11.66 -4.02
N GLY A 154 -30.84 11.00 -3.21
CA GLY A 154 -31.14 10.72 -1.81
C GLY A 154 -31.24 11.97 -0.96
N ASN A 155 -30.32 12.93 -1.14
CA ASN A 155 -30.39 14.24 -0.50
C ASN A 155 -31.71 14.95 -0.85
N PHE A 156 -32.09 14.97 -2.13
CA PHE A 156 -33.34 15.58 -2.55
C PHE A 156 -34.60 14.88 -1.99
N LEU A 157 -34.63 13.55 -1.98
CA LEU A 157 -35.80 12.78 -1.56
C LEU A 157 -35.94 12.68 -0.03
N PHE A 158 -34.83 12.59 0.70
CA PHE A 158 -34.83 12.22 2.11
C PHE A 158 -34.27 13.32 3.02
N ALA A 159 -34.13 14.57 2.54
CA ALA A 159 -33.70 15.73 3.33
C ALA A 159 -34.52 15.98 4.61
N THR A 160 -35.76 15.47 4.68
CA THR A 160 -36.63 15.61 5.86
C THR A 160 -36.52 14.44 6.84
N ALA A 161 -35.64 13.47 6.57
CA ALA A 161 -35.41 12.33 7.44
C ALA A 161 -34.80 12.78 8.79
N PRO A 162 -35.38 12.36 9.93
CA PRO A 162 -34.95 12.84 11.25
C PRO A 162 -33.52 12.44 11.63
N SER A 163 -32.93 11.43 10.99
CA SER A 163 -31.56 10.99 11.23
C SER A 163 -30.49 11.95 10.69
N GLY A 164 -30.85 12.88 9.82
CA GLY A 164 -29.90 13.78 9.15
C GLY A 164 -28.94 13.09 8.18
N LEU A 165 -29.19 11.80 7.85
CA LEU A 165 -28.34 10.99 6.98
C LEU A 165 -28.29 11.48 5.51
N TRP A 166 -29.14 12.45 5.17
CA TRP A 166 -29.33 12.97 3.83
C TRP A 166 -29.23 14.49 3.75
N ASP A 167 -28.79 15.16 4.83
CA ASP A 167 -28.78 16.64 4.92
C ASP A 167 -27.79 17.27 3.93
N ASP A 168 -26.61 16.67 3.83
CA ASP A 168 -25.52 17.14 2.94
C ASP A 168 -25.10 16.06 1.95
N PHE A 169 -24.51 16.50 0.84
CA PHE A 169 -23.98 15.60 -0.19
C PHE A 169 -22.94 14.62 0.35
N LEU A 170 -21.97 15.08 1.17
CA LEU A 170 -20.94 14.20 1.72
C LEU A 170 -21.51 13.22 2.74
N ILE A 171 -22.50 13.64 3.54
CA ILE A 171 -23.20 12.76 4.48
C ILE A 171 -23.98 11.70 3.70
N SER A 172 -24.66 12.09 2.62
CA SER A 172 -25.39 11.16 1.74
C SER A 172 -24.45 10.14 1.09
N MET A 173 -23.25 10.57 0.66
CA MET A 173 -22.19 9.67 0.16
C MET A 173 -21.73 8.67 1.21
N LEU A 174 -21.55 9.09 2.47
CA LEU A 174 -21.22 8.21 3.59
C LEU A 174 -22.36 7.24 3.93
N THR A 175 -23.61 7.71 3.86
CA THR A 175 -24.81 6.88 4.04
C THR A 175 -24.88 5.79 2.97
N LEU A 176 -24.60 6.13 1.70
CA LEU A 176 -24.51 5.16 0.61
C LEU A 176 -23.33 4.20 0.76
N PHE A 177 -22.19 4.67 1.30
CA PHE A 177 -21.06 3.79 1.62
C PHE A 177 -21.45 2.78 2.70
N ARG A 178 -22.15 3.21 3.75
CA ARG A 178 -22.71 2.32 4.76
C ARG A 178 -23.66 1.29 4.14
N ILE A 179 -24.55 1.71 3.25
CA ILE A 179 -25.46 0.80 2.53
C ILE A 179 -24.69 -0.20 1.65
N LEU A 180 -23.65 0.24 0.95
CA LEU A 180 -22.77 -0.61 0.14
C LEU A 180 -22.13 -1.73 0.97
N THR A 181 -21.68 -1.42 2.19
CA THR A 181 -21.11 -2.41 3.12
C THR A 181 -22.15 -3.33 3.76
N PHE A 182 -23.43 -3.17 3.42
CA PHE A 182 -24.59 -3.84 4.02
C PHE A 182 -24.76 -3.60 5.53
N GLU A 183 -24.14 -2.56 6.08
CA GLU A 183 -24.19 -2.27 7.50
C GLU A 183 -25.42 -1.43 7.86
N GLY A 184 -26.47 -2.04 8.44
CA GLY A 184 -27.63 -1.29 8.94
C GLY A 184 -28.43 -0.55 7.86
N TRP A 185 -28.33 -0.99 6.60
CA TRP A 185 -29.02 -0.39 5.46
C TRP A 185 -30.55 -0.45 5.56
N THR A 186 -31.09 -1.46 6.23
CA THR A 186 -32.53 -1.63 6.44
C THR A 186 -33.12 -0.53 7.30
N SER A 187 -32.39 -0.06 8.33
CA SER A 187 -32.82 1.06 9.16
C SER A 187 -32.92 2.35 8.36
N VAL A 188 -31.93 2.62 7.50
CA VAL A 188 -31.94 3.78 6.58
C VAL A 188 -33.10 3.67 5.58
N MET A 189 -33.33 2.48 5.05
CA MET A 189 -34.46 2.21 4.15
C MET A 189 -35.81 2.45 4.84
N TYR A 190 -36.02 1.91 6.05
CA TYR A 190 -37.28 2.07 6.77
C TYR A 190 -37.57 3.52 7.12
N GLU A 191 -36.54 4.31 7.41
CA GLU A 191 -36.69 5.75 7.59
C GLU A 191 -37.10 6.46 6.30
N GLY A 192 -36.46 6.12 5.17
CA GLY A 192 -36.90 6.60 3.85
C GLY A 192 -38.34 6.18 3.52
N MET A 193 -38.76 4.98 3.94
CA MET A 193 -40.13 4.47 3.75
C MET A 193 -41.16 5.21 4.59
N ALA A 194 -40.77 5.76 5.74
CA ALA A 194 -41.64 6.60 6.55
C ALA A 194 -41.98 7.94 5.84
N ILE A 195 -41.09 8.42 4.96
CA ILE A 195 -41.34 9.60 4.11
C ILE A 195 -42.09 9.19 2.83
N TYR A 196 -41.53 8.23 2.10
CA TYR A 196 -42.08 7.73 0.85
C TYR A 196 -42.18 6.19 0.89
N PRO A 197 -43.38 5.59 0.96
CA PRO A 197 -43.54 4.13 1.14
C PRO A 197 -42.85 3.27 0.08
N TRP A 198 -42.69 3.78 -1.15
CA TRP A 198 -42.05 3.08 -2.28
C TRP A 198 -40.53 3.30 -2.39
N SER A 199 -39.93 4.05 -1.45
CA SER A 199 -38.49 4.35 -1.46
C SER A 199 -37.60 3.12 -1.31
N TRP A 200 -38.13 1.98 -0.84
CA TRP A 200 -37.39 0.71 -0.84
C TRP A 200 -36.80 0.37 -2.21
N ILE A 201 -37.44 0.80 -3.30
CA ILE A 201 -36.95 0.61 -4.67
C ILE A 201 -35.60 1.30 -4.87
N TYR A 202 -35.45 2.54 -4.38
CA TYR A 202 -34.21 3.31 -4.47
C TYR A 202 -33.05 2.58 -3.75
N PHE A 203 -33.30 2.07 -2.55
CA PHE A 203 -32.28 1.35 -1.77
C PHE A 203 -31.91 0.01 -2.40
N VAL A 204 -32.92 -0.77 -2.81
CA VAL A 204 -32.70 -2.08 -3.41
C VAL A 204 -32.04 -1.95 -4.78
N SER A 205 -32.39 -0.96 -5.59
CA SER A 205 -31.74 -0.73 -6.88
C SER A 205 -30.28 -0.34 -6.72
N PHE A 206 -29.96 0.53 -5.75
CA PHE A 206 -28.57 0.86 -5.43
C PHE A 206 -27.78 -0.39 -5.05
N ILE A 207 -28.32 -1.20 -4.15
CA ILE A 207 -27.70 -2.45 -3.69
C ILE A 207 -27.44 -3.41 -4.85
N ILE A 208 -28.43 -3.64 -5.71
CA ILE A 208 -28.30 -4.56 -6.86
C ILE A 208 -27.21 -4.06 -7.82
N ILE A 209 -27.24 -2.77 -8.17
CA ILE A 209 -26.25 -2.18 -9.08
C ILE A 209 -24.86 -2.25 -8.48
N ALA A 210 -24.72 -1.87 -7.21
CA ALA A 210 -23.42 -1.86 -6.55
C ALA A 210 -22.85 -3.27 -6.34
N ALA A 211 -23.68 -4.25 -5.97
CA ALA A 211 -23.28 -5.64 -5.87
C ALA A 211 -22.86 -6.21 -7.23
N PHE A 212 -23.59 -5.88 -8.30
CA PHE A 212 -23.23 -6.27 -9.66
C PHE A 212 -21.88 -5.71 -10.08
N ILE A 213 -21.63 -4.42 -9.82
CA ILE A 213 -20.34 -3.79 -10.13
C ILE A 213 -19.22 -4.40 -9.30
N PHE A 214 -19.44 -4.66 -8.01
CA PHE A 214 -18.45 -5.30 -7.15
C PHE A 214 -18.11 -6.73 -7.61
N PHE A 215 -19.11 -7.46 -8.11
CA PHE A 215 -18.87 -8.78 -8.70
C PHE A 215 -18.07 -8.69 -10.02
N ASN A 216 -18.40 -7.73 -10.88
CA ASN A 216 -17.65 -7.50 -12.12
C ASN A 216 -16.22 -7.02 -11.86
N LEU A 217 -16.01 -6.24 -10.79
CA LEU A 217 -14.68 -5.87 -10.29
C LEU A 217 -13.85 -7.11 -9.96
N PHE A 218 -14.43 -8.04 -9.19
CA PHE A 218 -13.75 -9.29 -8.84
C PHE A 218 -13.37 -10.10 -10.07
N ILE A 219 -14.28 -10.22 -11.04
CA ILE A 219 -14.03 -10.90 -12.31
C ILE A 219 -12.91 -10.19 -13.08
N ALA A 220 -12.97 -8.87 -13.21
CA ALA A 220 -11.98 -8.10 -13.97
C ALA A 220 -10.57 -8.25 -13.37
N VAL A 221 -10.44 -8.21 -12.04
CA VAL A 221 -9.15 -8.43 -11.37
C VAL A 221 -8.61 -9.83 -11.64
N ILE A 222 -9.45 -10.86 -11.56
CA ILE A 222 -9.02 -12.24 -11.83
C ILE A 222 -8.63 -12.42 -13.29
N ILE A 223 -9.43 -11.93 -14.23
CA ILE A 223 -9.14 -12.03 -15.67
C ILE A 223 -7.85 -11.28 -15.99
N GLY A 224 -7.68 -10.06 -15.48
CA GLY A 224 -6.47 -9.27 -15.70
C GLY A 224 -5.22 -9.96 -15.16
N GLU A 225 -5.30 -10.62 -13.99
CA GLU A 225 -4.19 -11.41 -13.47
C GLU A 225 -3.93 -12.68 -14.30
N MET A 226 -4.98 -13.38 -14.73
CA MET A 226 -4.85 -14.57 -15.58
C MET A 226 -4.26 -14.24 -16.95
N GLU A 227 -4.60 -13.10 -17.54
CA GLU A 227 -4.03 -12.60 -18.79
C GLU A 227 -2.54 -12.28 -18.60
N ASN A 228 -2.18 -11.58 -17.53
CA ASN A 228 -0.78 -11.31 -17.18
C ASN A 228 0.06 -12.60 -17.03
N LEU A 229 -0.49 -13.63 -16.38
CA LEU A 229 0.19 -14.92 -16.22
C LEU A 229 0.40 -15.62 -17.57
N ARG A 230 -0.60 -15.58 -18.45
CA ARG A 230 -0.50 -16.15 -19.80
C ARG A 230 0.53 -15.42 -20.65
N ASP A 231 0.55 -14.09 -20.62
CA ASP A 231 1.53 -13.29 -21.35
C ASP A 231 2.96 -13.61 -20.90
N GLN A 232 3.17 -13.81 -19.59
CA GLN A 232 4.48 -14.24 -19.06
C GLN A 232 4.87 -15.66 -19.53
N GLU A 233 3.92 -16.59 -19.57
CA GLU A 233 4.15 -17.94 -20.06
C GLU A 233 4.47 -17.97 -21.57
N ASP A 234 3.72 -17.23 -22.39
CA ASP A 234 3.92 -17.15 -23.84
C ASP A 234 5.27 -16.51 -24.19
N HIS A 235 5.64 -15.42 -23.51
CA HIS A 235 6.97 -14.82 -23.66
C HIS A 235 8.10 -15.77 -23.24
N GLY A 236 7.90 -16.56 -22.17
CA GLY A 236 8.84 -17.59 -21.75
C GLY A 236 9.05 -18.67 -22.82
N HIS A 237 7.96 -19.15 -23.44
CA HIS A 237 8.02 -20.15 -24.51
C HIS A 237 8.70 -19.60 -25.77
N GLU A 238 8.41 -18.36 -26.18
CA GLU A 238 9.10 -17.73 -27.32
C GLU A 238 10.60 -17.60 -27.09
N ASP A 239 11.02 -17.21 -25.89
CA ASP A 239 12.44 -17.06 -25.55
C ASP A 239 13.17 -18.40 -25.47
N GLU A 240 12.51 -19.46 -24.97
CA GLU A 240 13.05 -20.83 -25.04
C GLU A 240 13.19 -21.32 -26.48
N MET A 241 12.20 -21.05 -27.33
CA MET A 241 12.24 -21.45 -28.73
C MET A 241 13.37 -20.72 -29.49
N LYS A 242 13.57 -19.42 -29.25
CA LYS A 242 14.72 -18.67 -29.79
C LYS A 242 16.06 -19.24 -29.34
N LYS A 243 16.19 -19.62 -28.07
CA LYS A 243 17.42 -20.26 -27.56
C LYS A 243 17.67 -21.61 -28.23
N LEU A 244 16.61 -22.40 -28.43
CA LEU A 244 16.71 -23.69 -29.10
C LEU A 244 17.18 -23.54 -30.55
N ASP A 245 16.62 -22.57 -31.29
CA ASP A 245 17.03 -22.27 -32.67
C ASP A 245 18.50 -21.83 -32.76
N ILE A 246 18.98 -21.03 -31.81
CA ILE A 246 20.40 -20.63 -31.72
C ILE A 246 21.29 -21.87 -31.50
N VAL A 247 20.93 -22.75 -30.55
CA VAL A 247 21.70 -23.96 -30.26
C VAL A 247 21.73 -24.91 -31.47
N LEU A 248 20.60 -25.09 -32.14
CA LEU A 248 20.51 -25.90 -33.36
C LEU A 248 21.37 -25.33 -34.49
N SER A 249 21.40 -24.00 -34.65
CA SER A 249 22.28 -23.29 -35.59
C SER A 249 23.76 -23.54 -35.29
N GLU A 250 24.19 -23.43 -34.03
CA GLU A 250 25.57 -23.65 -33.61
C GLU A 250 26.00 -25.11 -33.83
N ILE A 251 25.15 -26.07 -33.47
CA ILE A 251 25.40 -27.51 -33.72
C ILE A 251 25.55 -27.76 -35.23
N GLY A 252 24.73 -27.11 -36.06
CA GLY A 252 24.82 -27.18 -37.51
C GLY A 252 26.20 -26.71 -38.03
N LYS A 253 26.66 -25.55 -37.57
CA LYS A 253 27.98 -24.98 -37.93
C LYS A 253 29.14 -25.87 -37.48
N LEU A 254 29.12 -26.34 -36.24
CA LEU A 254 30.14 -27.26 -35.70
C LEU A 254 30.21 -28.56 -36.50
N ARG A 255 29.06 -29.09 -36.93
CA ARG A 255 29.00 -30.29 -37.75
C ARG A 255 29.64 -30.08 -39.12
N GLU A 256 29.50 -28.91 -39.73
CA GLU A 256 30.20 -28.55 -40.97
C GLU A 256 31.70 -28.39 -40.76
N GLU A 257 32.15 -27.67 -39.72
CA GLU A 257 33.58 -27.51 -39.40
C GLU A 257 34.27 -28.87 -39.17
N ILE A 258 33.64 -29.77 -38.41
CA ILE A 258 34.17 -31.13 -38.18
C ILE A 258 34.28 -31.90 -39.50
N LYS A 259 33.32 -31.73 -40.42
CA LYS A 259 33.33 -32.38 -41.73
C LYS A 259 34.49 -31.86 -42.59
N GLU A 260 34.73 -30.55 -42.59
CA GLU A 260 35.87 -29.94 -43.29
C GLU A 260 37.22 -30.37 -42.70
N LEU A 261 37.35 -30.42 -41.37
CA LEU A 261 38.57 -30.88 -40.70
C LEU A 261 38.86 -32.35 -41.04
N LYS A 262 37.84 -33.21 -41.06
CA LYS A 262 37.99 -34.61 -41.49
C LYS A 262 38.43 -34.76 -42.94
N LEU A 263 38.01 -33.84 -43.83
CA LEU A 263 38.44 -33.82 -45.23
C LEU A 263 39.89 -33.34 -45.39
N LYS A 264 40.36 -32.39 -44.56
CA LYS A 264 41.76 -31.90 -44.57
C LYS A 264 42.77 -32.87 -43.96
N THR A 265 42.32 -33.81 -43.13
CA THR A 265 43.20 -34.78 -42.43
C THR A 265 43.37 -36.09 -43.22
N LYS A 266 42.82 -36.17 -44.43
CA LYS A 266 42.88 -37.33 -45.32
C LYS A 266 43.68 -37.01 -46.57
#